data_AF-A0A3B0VBM7-F1
#
_entry.id   AF-A0A3B0VBM7-F1
#
_cell.length_a   1.000
_cell.length_b   1.000
_cell.length_c   1.000
_cell.angle_alpha   90.00
_cell.angle_beta   90.00
_cell.angle_gamma   90.00
#
_symmetry.space_group_name_H-M   'P 1'
#
loop_
_entity.id
_entity.type
_entity.pdbx_description
1 polymer ?
#
loop_
_entity_poly.entity_id
_entity_poly.type
_entity_poly.pdbx_seq_one_letter_code
_entity_poly.pdbx_strand_id
1 'polypeptide(L)' 'MLNENDIVEKVTDFLKTKGYRITQSLTTNQQGIDIIAETEYETLYIEAKGETSSVETSKRFGLPFNRN' A
#
# COMPACT_ATOMS: atom_id res chain seq x y z
N MET A 1 14.41 -2.73 -4.94
CA MET A 1 13.14 -3.46 -4.90
C MET A 1 12.32 -2.89 -3.77
N LEU A 2 11.14 -2.35 -4.05
CA LEU A 2 10.25 -1.79 -3.03
C LEU A 2 9.30 -2.90 -2.54
N ASN A 3 9.18 -3.05 -1.23
CA ASN A 3 8.18 -3.93 -0.61
C ASN A 3 6.83 -3.20 -0.44
N GLU A 4 5.78 -3.90 0.00
CA GLU A 4 4.45 -3.30 0.22
C GLU A 4 4.48 -2.11 1.18
N ASN A 5 5.22 -2.18 2.28
CA ASN A 5 5.31 -1.08 3.25
C ASN A 5 5.97 0.16 2.63
N ASP A 6 7.01 -0.02 1.80
CA ASP A 6 7.67 1.08 1.10
C ASP A 6 6.71 1.77 0.10
N ILE A 7 5.83 0.99 -0.53
CA ILE A 7 4.80 1.50 -1.43
C ILE A 7 3.75 2.27 -0.64
N VAL A 8 3.28 1.72 0.49
CA VAL A 8 2.31 2.37 1.37
C VAL A 8 2.83 3.74 1.80
N GLU A 9 4.07 3.81 2.32
CA GLU A 9 4.69 5.07 2.74
C GLU A 9 4.73 6.09 1.60
N LYS A 10 5.30 5.72 0.45
CA LYS A 10 5.43 6.63 -0.71
C LYS A 10 4.08 7.13 -1.23
N VAL A 11 3.07 6.26 -1.26
CA VAL A 11 1.74 6.63 -1.72
C VAL A 11 1.06 7.56 -0.72
N THR A 12 1.13 7.29 0.57
CA THR A 12 0.55 8.19 1.59
C THR A 12 1.17 9.58 1.55
N ASP A 13 2.49 9.68 1.38
CA ASP A 13 3.17 10.97 1.26
C ASP A 13 2.76 11.72 0.01
N PHE A 14 2.71 11.03 -1.13
CA PHE A 14 2.18 11.62 -2.37
C PHE A 14 0.75 12.14 -2.19
N LEU A 15 -0.15 11.34 -1.62
CA LEU A 15 -1.55 11.72 -1.39
C LEU A 15 -1.69 12.94 -0.46
N LYS A 16 -0.87 13.04 0.59
CA LYS A 16 -0.82 14.25 1.44
C LYS A 16 -0.42 15.48 0.62
N THR A 17 0.55 15.37 -0.28
CA THR A 17 0.91 16.50 -1.18
C THR A 17 -0.21 16.88 -2.16
N LYS A 18 -1.19 15.99 -2.37
CA LYS A 18 -2.38 16.22 -3.19
C LYS A 18 -3.59 16.70 -2.39
N GLY A 19 -3.45 16.91 -1.08
CA GLY A 19 -4.51 17.43 -0.22
C GLY A 19 -5.45 16.37 0.36
N TYR A 20 -5.11 15.08 0.26
CA TYR A 20 -5.89 14.04 0.93
C TYR A 20 -5.54 13.96 2.41
N ARG A 21 -6.57 13.72 3.23
CA ARG A 21 -6.43 13.28 4.62
C ARG A 21 -6.33 11.75 4.64
N ILE A 22 -5.26 11.22 5.22
CA ILE A 22 -5.10 9.77 5.39
C ILE A 22 -5.86 9.33 6.65
N THR A 23 -6.88 8.50 6.49
CA THR A 23 -7.67 7.95 7.60
C THR A 23 -7.24 6.54 8.00
N GLN A 24 -6.56 5.81 7.10
CA GLN A 24 -5.95 4.53 7.39
C GLN A 24 -4.67 4.33 6.58
N SER A 25 -3.67 3.72 7.20
CA SER A 25 -2.42 3.26 6.59
C SER A 25 -1.97 2.01 7.34
N LEU A 26 -2.10 0.83 6.74
CA LEU A 26 -1.77 -0.46 7.33
C LEU A 26 -0.38 -0.93 6.91
N THR A 27 0.26 -1.71 7.77
CA THR A 27 1.48 -2.46 7.46
C THR A 27 1.15 -3.92 7.16
N THR A 28 2.09 -4.66 6.58
CA THR A 28 1.92 -6.07 6.15
C THR A 28 1.49 -7.06 7.25
N ASN A 29 1.51 -6.66 8.53
CA ASN A 29 1.04 -7.48 9.65
C ASN A 29 -0.41 -7.19 10.08
N GLN A 30 -1.08 -6.28 9.39
CA GLN A 30 -2.45 -5.86 9.67
C GLN A 30 -3.36 -6.30 8.52
N GLN A 31 -4.64 -6.56 8.82
CA GLN A 31 -5.63 -6.98 7.83
C GLN A 31 -6.59 -5.83 7.51
N GLY A 32 -6.92 -5.65 6.23
CA GLY A 32 -7.82 -4.61 5.74
C GLY A 32 -7.27 -3.94 4.49
N ILE A 33 -7.94 -2.86 4.05
CA ILE A 33 -7.46 -2.02 2.95
C ILE A 33 -6.18 -1.30 3.39
N ASP A 34 -5.12 -1.36 2.59
CA ASP A 34 -3.83 -0.80 2.98
C ASP A 34 -3.89 0.70 3.26
N ILE A 35 -4.53 1.49 2.39
CA ILE A 35 -4.68 2.94 2.57
C ILE A 35 -6.13 3.36 2.35
N ILE A 36 -6.64 4.15 3.29
CA ILE A 36 -7.87 4.93 3.09
C ILE A 36 -7.50 6.41 3.14
N ALA A 37 -7.85 7.13 2.09
CA ALA A 37 -7.55 8.55 1.93
C ALA A 37 -8.79 9.31 1.46
N GLU A 38 -9.04 10.50 1.98
CA GLU A 38 -10.25 11.25 1.66
C GLU A 38 -9.96 12.73 1.39
N THR A 39 -10.80 13.32 0.54
CA THR A 39 -11.02 14.76 0.44
C THR A 39 -12.49 15.05 0.78
N GLU A 40 -12.91 16.30 0.66
CA GLU A 40 -14.34 16.64 0.74
C GLU A 40 -15.19 16.03 -0.40
N TYR A 41 -14.57 15.63 -1.51
CA TYR A 41 -15.28 15.17 -2.71
C TYR A 41 -15.25 13.66 -2.91
N GLU A 42 -14.23 12.96 -2.38
CA GLU A 42 -14.05 11.54 -2.63
C GLU A 42 -13.29 10.80 -1.53
N THR A 43 -13.43 9.48 -1.54
CA THR A 43 -12.67 8.55 -0.69
C THR A 43 -12.02 7.49 -1.57
N LEU A 44 -10.72 7.32 -1.39
CA LEU A 44 -9.91 6.31 -2.06
C LEU A 44 -9.68 5.13 -1.11
N TYR A 45 -9.91 3.93 -1.65
CA TYR A 45 -9.53 2.66 -1.03
C TYR A 45 -8.43 2.04 -1.88
N ILE A 46 -7.24 1.91 -1.32
CA ILE A 46 -6.03 1.54 -2.08
C ILE A 46 -5.42 0.30 -1.47
N GLU A 47 -5.15 -0.69 -2.32
CA GLU A 47 -4.36 -1.87 -2.02
C GLU A 47 -2.96 -1.67 -2.60
N ALA A 48 -1.94 -1.66 -1.75
CA ALA A 48 -0.55 -1.59 -2.14
C ALA A 48 -0.06 -2.98 -2.56
N LYS A 49 0.82 -3.01 -3.56
CA LYS A 49 1.53 -4.22 -3.98
C LYS A 49 2.99 -3.83 -4.24
N GLY A 50 3.92 -4.53 -3.59
CA GLY A 50 5.35 -4.35 -3.81
C GLY A 50 5.79 -4.93 -5.15
N GLU A 51 7.11 -4.96 -5.39
CA GLU A 51 7.68 -5.70 -6.53
C GLU A 51 7.72 -7.22 -6.26
N THR A 52 7.71 -7.60 -4.98
CA THR A 52 7.72 -9.00 -4.50
C THR A 52 6.81 -9.18 -3.29
N SER A 53 6.48 -10.42 -2.94
CA SER A 53 5.74 -10.71 -1.71
C SER A 53 6.56 -10.33 -0.48
N SER A 54 5.96 -9.51 0.39
CA SER A 54 6.50 -9.09 1.68
C SER A 54 6.35 -10.16 2.78
N VAL A 55 5.53 -11.19 2.53
CA VAL A 55 5.20 -12.24 3.50
C VAL A 55 6.24 -13.36 3.44
N GLU A 56 7.06 -13.48 4.49
CA GLU A 56 8.18 -14.45 4.59
C GLU A 56 7.73 -15.90 4.40
N THR A 57 6.56 -16.26 4.92
CA THR A 57 6.00 -17.62 4.80
C THR A 57 5.38 -17.91 3.44
N SER A 58 5.25 -16.90 2.57
CA SER A 58 4.67 -17.13 1.25
C SER A 58 5.65 -17.89 0.37
N LYS A 59 5.14 -18.79 -0.47
CA LYS A 59 5.93 -19.51 -1.49
C LYS A 59 6.60 -18.57 -2.51
N ARG A 60 6.30 -17.27 -2.45
CA ARG A 60 6.76 -16.23 -3.37
C ARG A 60 7.53 -15.12 -2.66
N PHE A 61 7.96 -15.32 -1.42
CA PHE A 61 8.75 -14.34 -0.70
C PHE A 61 10.00 -13.98 -1.50
N GLY A 62 10.20 -12.67 -1.75
CA GLY A 62 11.32 -12.16 -2.55
C GLY A 62 11.27 -12.48 -4.05
N LEU A 63 10.23 -13.15 -4.56
CA LEU A 63 10.05 -13.39 -6.00
C LEU A 63 9.22 -12.27 -6.64
N PRO A 64 9.61 -11.77 -7.83
CA PRO A 64 8.84 -10.77 -8.57
C PRO A 64 7.38 -11.19 -8.78
N PHE A 65 6.47 -10.23 -8.72
CA PHE A 65 5.12 -10.46 -9.23
C PHE A 65 5.18 -10.66 -10.74
N ASN A 66 4.48 -11.68 -11.23
CA ASN A 66 4.32 -11.90 -12.66
C ASN A 66 3.22 -10.97 -13.19
N ARG A 67 3.36 -10.53 -14.44
CA ARG A 67 2.29 -9.82 -15.14
C ARG A 67 1.09 -10.77 -15.27
N ASN A 68 -0.08 -10.34 -14.80
CA ASN A 68 -1.36 -10.98 -15.14
C ASN A 68 -1.67 -10.77 -16.62
#